data_AF-X1PU67-F1
#
_entry.id   AF-X1PU67-F1
#
_cell.length_a   1.000
_cell.length_b   1.000
_cell.length_c   1.000
_cell.angle_alpha   90.00
_cell.angle_beta   90.00
_cell.angle_gamma   90.00
#
_symmetry.space_group_name_H-M   'P 1'
#
loop_
_entity.id
_entity.type
_entity.pdbx_description
1 polymer ?
#
loop_
_entity_poly.entity_id
_entity_poly.type
_entity_poly.pdbx_seq_one_letter_code
_entity_poly.pdbx_strand_id
1 'polypeptide(L)'
;MPKIYAEDMGVIRHCTGRSFTDFKIIEGNVVENFVYNHLFLTFSEDNIYFYRTISKSEIDFMVKDKDRLVPIEVKFQKKANIPVSIRNFNKNYADKIDCNIIVTLNKIDFQNNTYFIPVVLLPFV
;
A
#
# COMPACT_ATOMS: atom_id res chain seq x y z
N MET A 1 -8.77 0.24 -13.57
CA MET A 1 -9.95 -0.58 -13.23
C MET A 1 -10.28 -0.26 -11.79
N PRO A 2 -11.55 -0.06 -11.39
CA PRO A 2 -11.88 0.09 -9.98
C PRO A 2 -11.43 -1.15 -9.20
N LYS A 3 -10.85 -0.95 -8.02
CA LYS A 3 -10.42 -2.02 -7.10
C LYS A 3 -11.47 -2.17 -6.01
N ILE A 4 -11.73 -3.41 -5.60
CA ILE A 4 -12.63 -3.75 -4.47
C ILE A 4 -11.77 -4.44 -3.43
N TYR A 5 -11.81 -3.92 -2.21
CA TYR A 5 -11.16 -4.51 -1.05
C TYR A 5 -12.21 -5.12 -0.12
N ALA A 6 -11.88 -6.26 0.47
CA ALA A 6 -12.76 -7.01 1.35
C ALA A 6 -12.27 -6.93 2.80
N GLU A 7 -13.12 -6.48 3.70
CA GLU A 7 -12.84 -6.49 5.13
C GLU A 7 -12.68 -7.93 5.67
N ASP A 8 -13.51 -8.86 5.17
CA ASP A 8 -13.45 -10.28 5.52
C ASP A 8 -12.81 -11.13 4.40
N MET A 9 -11.55 -11.51 4.60
CA MET A 9 -10.83 -12.40 3.70
C MET A 9 -11.30 -13.86 3.75
N GLY A 10 -12.04 -14.26 4.79
CA GLY A 10 -12.69 -15.57 4.90
C GLY A 10 -13.77 -15.75 3.84
N VAL A 11 -14.56 -14.72 3.57
CA VAL A 11 -15.55 -14.70 2.47
C VAL A 11 -14.86 -14.87 1.13
N ILE A 12 -13.79 -14.10 0.88
CA ILE A 12 -13.01 -14.21 -0.36
C ILE A 12 -12.43 -15.61 -0.51
N ARG A 13 -11.84 -16.17 0.56
CA ARG A 13 -11.29 -17.52 0.56
C ARG A 13 -12.36 -18.56 0.22
N HIS A 14 -13.53 -18.47 0.85
CA HIS A 14 -14.65 -19.39 0.61
C HIS A 14 -15.14 -19.32 -0.84
N CYS A 15 -15.38 -18.12 -1.37
CA CYS A 15 -15.91 -17.92 -2.72
C CYS A 15 -14.90 -18.24 -3.83
N THR A 16 -13.60 -18.06 -3.59
CA THR A 16 -12.55 -18.26 -4.60
C THR A 16 -11.86 -19.62 -4.51
N GLY A 17 -12.04 -20.36 -3.41
CA GLY A 17 -11.32 -21.62 -3.16
C GLY A 17 -9.81 -21.47 -2.99
N ARG A 18 -9.31 -20.24 -2.78
CA ARG A 18 -7.87 -19.96 -2.65
C ARG A 18 -7.27 -20.62 -1.40
N SER A 19 -6.04 -21.10 -1.52
CA SER A 19 -5.24 -21.65 -0.42
C SER A 19 -3.94 -20.85 -0.28
N PHE A 20 -3.66 -20.33 0.92
CA PHE A 20 -2.53 -19.44 1.20
C PHE A 20 -1.41 -20.17 1.95
N THR A 21 -0.88 -21.25 1.38
CA THR A 21 0.03 -22.17 2.09
C THR A 21 1.51 -21.75 2.08
N ASP A 22 1.95 -20.93 1.12
CA ASP A 22 3.32 -20.39 1.09
C ASP A 22 3.29 -18.86 0.97
N PHE A 23 3.88 -18.18 1.95
CA PHE A 23 3.99 -16.73 2.01
C PHE A 23 4.68 -16.12 0.77
N LYS A 24 5.64 -16.85 0.17
CA LYS A 24 6.36 -16.38 -1.02
C LYS A 24 5.51 -16.40 -2.29
N ILE A 25 4.38 -17.09 -2.27
CA ILE A 25 3.49 -17.31 -3.42
C ILE A 25 2.14 -16.60 -3.18
N ILE A 26 2.03 -15.72 -2.17
CA ILE A 26 0.83 -14.91 -1.97
C ILE A 26 0.70 -13.92 -3.12
N GLU A 27 -0.47 -13.92 -3.75
CA GLU A 27 -0.81 -12.99 -4.83
C GLU A 27 -0.78 -11.53 -4.34
N GLY A 28 -0.25 -10.61 -5.15
CA GLY A 28 -0.08 -9.22 -4.76
C GLY A 28 -1.39 -8.51 -4.37
N ASN A 29 -2.51 -8.86 -4.98
CA ASN A 29 -3.84 -8.33 -4.61
C ASN A 29 -4.29 -8.74 -3.19
N VAL A 30 -3.91 -9.93 -2.71
CA VAL A 30 -4.20 -10.39 -1.34
C VAL A 30 -3.36 -9.58 -0.36
N VAL A 31 -2.10 -9.30 -0.71
CA VAL A 31 -1.23 -8.44 0.09
C VAL A 31 -1.76 -7.01 0.13
N GLU A 32 -2.20 -6.48 -1.00
CA GLU A 32 -2.81 -5.15 -1.10
C GLU A 32 -4.07 -5.04 -0.23
N ASN A 33 -4.93 -6.07 -0.25
CA ASN A 33 -6.10 -6.15 0.62
C ASN A 33 -5.73 -6.22 2.11
N PHE A 34 -4.67 -6.95 2.44
CA PHE A 34 -4.14 -6.96 3.80
C PHE A 34 -3.68 -5.57 4.24
N VAL A 35 -2.98 -4.82 3.36
CA VAL A 35 -2.59 -3.44 3.64
C VAL A 35 -3.82 -2.56 3.86
N TYR A 36 -4.81 -2.65 2.97
CA TYR A 36 -6.07 -1.90 3.11
C TYR A 36 -6.74 -2.16 4.47
N ASN A 37 -6.90 -3.41 4.88
CA ASN A 37 -7.53 -3.75 6.15
C ASN A 37 -6.77 -3.15 7.34
N HIS A 38 -5.43 -3.10 7.30
CA HIS A 38 -4.66 -2.44 8.35
C HIS A 38 -4.83 -0.93 8.35
N LEU A 39 -4.84 -0.30 7.17
CA LEU A 39 -5.12 1.14 7.07
C LEU A 39 -6.52 1.46 7.61
N PHE A 40 -7.52 0.65 7.28
CA PHE A 40 -8.90 0.81 7.73
C PHE A 40 -9.07 0.62 9.24
N LEU A 41 -8.28 -0.26 9.86
CA LEU A 41 -8.28 -0.44 11.32
C LEU A 41 -7.57 0.71 12.06
N THR A 42 -6.58 1.34 11.43
CA THR A 42 -5.75 2.39 12.06
C THR A 42 -6.30 3.80 11.83
N PHE A 43 -6.87 4.06 10.66
CA PHE A 43 -7.34 5.38 10.23
C PHE A 43 -8.84 5.38 9.96
N SER A 44 -9.49 6.52 10.21
CA SER A 44 -10.88 6.71 9.77
C SER A 44 -10.98 6.66 8.24
N GLU A 45 -12.09 6.17 7.71
CA GLU A 45 -12.34 6.06 6.26
C GLU A 45 -12.08 7.38 5.52
N ASP A 46 -12.50 8.52 6.09
CA ASP A 46 -12.29 9.86 5.54
C ASP A 46 -10.81 10.27 5.40
N ASN A 47 -9.89 9.49 5.95
CA ASN A 47 -8.45 9.72 5.87
C ASN A 47 -7.74 8.73 4.93
N ILE A 48 -8.46 7.81 4.29
CA ILE A 48 -7.91 6.85 3.34
C ILE A 48 -8.39 7.21 1.93
N TYR A 49 -7.44 7.56 1.06
CA TYR A 49 -7.70 8.01 -0.30
C TYR A 49 -7.05 7.09 -1.32
N PHE A 50 -7.59 7.12 -2.53
CA PHE A 50 -7.06 6.42 -3.69
C PHE A 50 -6.60 7.43 -4.74
N TYR A 51 -5.41 7.25 -5.30
CA TYR A 51 -4.84 8.19 -6.26
C TYR A 51 -4.75 7.60 -7.65
N ARG A 52 -5.24 8.36 -8.65
CA ARG A 52 -5.12 8.01 -10.06
C ARG A 52 -5.00 9.26 -10.93
N THR A 53 -4.07 9.25 -11.87
CA THR A 53 -3.96 10.32 -12.89
C THR A 53 -4.81 10.04 -14.13
N ILE A 54 -5.03 11.08 -14.94
CA ILE A 54 -5.63 10.96 -16.28
C ILE A 54 -4.82 9.99 -17.17
N SER A 55 -3.49 10.01 -17.04
CA SER A 55 -2.57 9.08 -17.70
C SER A 55 -2.58 7.66 -17.12
N LYS A 56 -3.53 7.34 -16.22
CA LYS A 56 -3.72 6.04 -15.58
C LYS A 56 -2.56 5.58 -14.68
N SER A 57 -1.70 6.48 -14.23
CA SER A 57 -0.76 6.17 -13.14
C SER A 57 -1.54 6.07 -11.84
N GLU A 58 -1.28 5.01 -11.07
CA GLU A 58 -1.95 4.74 -9.80
C GLU A 58 -0.90 4.75 -8.66
N ILE A 59 -1.36 5.12 -7.46
CA ILE A 59 -0.70 4.81 -6.18
C ILE A 59 -1.75 4.06 -5.36
N ASP A 60 -1.37 2.91 -4.79
CA ASP A 60 -2.34 1.97 -4.19
C ASP A 60 -3.19 2.62 -3.09
N PHE A 61 -2.55 3.35 -2.16
CA PHE A 61 -3.23 4.07 -1.09
C PHE A 61 -2.56 5.41 -0.80
N MET A 62 -3.33 6.33 -0.23
CA MET A 62 -2.82 7.59 0.29
C MET A 62 -3.54 7.88 1.59
N VAL A 63 -2.78 7.96 2.67
CA VAL A 63 -3.31 8.29 3.99
C VAL A 63 -3.11 9.77 4.25
N LYS A 64 -4.14 10.42 4.79
CA LYS A 64 -4.03 11.77 5.34
C LYS A 64 -3.83 11.67 6.84
N ASP A 65 -2.66 12.10 7.32
CA ASP A 65 -2.42 12.31 8.74
C ASP A 65 -2.27 13.81 8.99
N LYS A 66 -3.22 14.38 9.75
CA LYS A 66 -3.36 15.83 9.94
C LYS A 66 -3.43 16.56 8.59
N ASP A 67 -2.48 17.46 8.31
CA ASP A 67 -2.40 18.23 7.07
C ASP A 67 -1.39 17.67 6.07
N ARG A 68 -0.90 16.45 6.31
CA ARG A 68 0.10 15.79 5.48
C ARG A 68 -0.44 14.53 4.81
N LEU A 69 0.14 14.20 3.67
CA LEU A 69 -0.16 13.02 2.88
C LEU A 69 0.98 12.01 2.99
N VAL A 70 0.61 10.75 3.16
CA VAL A 70 1.51 9.60 3.16
C VAL A 70 1.08 8.68 2.02
N PRO A 71 1.73 8.76 0.85
CA PRO A 71 1.48 7.82 -0.23
C PRO A 71 2.08 6.45 0.10
N ILE A 72 1.32 5.39 -0.15
CA ILE A 72 1.65 4.01 0.19
C ILE A 72 1.53 3.15 -1.06
N GLU A 73 2.60 2.45 -1.42
CA GLU A 73 2.62 1.51 -2.54
C GLU A 73 2.96 0.09 -2.06
N VAL A 74 2.23 -0.91 -2.56
CA VAL A 74 2.52 -2.32 -2.28
C VAL A 74 3.41 -2.91 -3.38
N LYS A 75 4.62 -3.31 -3.00
CA LYS A 75 5.60 -3.99 -3.85
C LYS A 75 6.10 -5.25 -3.16
N PHE A 76 5.24 -6.27 -3.12
CA PHE A 76 5.52 -7.58 -2.50
C PHE A 76 6.56 -8.40 -3.27
N GLN A 77 7.80 -7.92 -3.29
CA GLN A 77 8.94 -8.52 -3.96
C GLN A 77 10.23 -8.20 -3.19
N LYS A 78 11.28 -9.02 -3.37
CA LYS A 78 12.58 -8.83 -2.69
C LYS A 78 13.30 -7.54 -3.09
N LYS A 79 13.23 -7.19 -4.37
CA LYS A 79 13.89 -6.00 -4.93
C LYS A 79 12.85 -4.91 -5.20
N ALA A 80 12.38 -4.26 -4.16
CA ALA A 80 11.48 -3.12 -4.27
C ALA A 80 12.28 -1.81 -4.45
N ASN A 81 11.86 -1.01 -5.43
CA ASN A 81 12.40 0.33 -5.72
C ASN A 81 11.27 1.36 -5.63
N ILE A 82 11.62 2.64 -5.49
CA ILE A 82 10.63 3.73 -5.50
C ILE A 82 9.96 3.80 -6.88
N PRO A 83 8.64 3.55 -6.98
CA PRO A 83 7.91 3.57 -8.24
C PRO A 83 7.94 4.95 -8.92
N VAL A 84 7.77 4.95 -10.24
CA VAL A 84 7.67 6.19 -11.02
C VAL A 84 6.43 7.00 -10.61
N SER A 85 5.33 6.33 -10.23
CA SER A 85 4.10 6.99 -9.73
C SER A 85 4.39 7.84 -8.50
N ILE A 86 5.05 7.27 -7.49
CA ILE A 86 5.51 7.99 -6.28
C ILE A 86 6.45 9.14 -6.65
N ARG A 87 7.46 8.90 -7.51
CA ARG A 87 8.37 9.98 -7.94
C ARG A 87 7.64 11.14 -8.60
N ASN A 88 6.66 10.85 -9.45
CA ASN A 88 5.86 11.87 -10.12
C ASN A 88 4.93 12.60 -9.14
N PHE A 89 4.33 11.88 -8.19
CA PHE A 89 3.51 12.47 -7.14
C PHE A 89 4.34 13.43 -6.27
N ASN A 90 5.53 13.01 -5.84
CA ASN A 90 6.42 13.83 -5.02
C ASN A 90 6.86 15.10 -5.74
N LYS A 91 7.04 15.06 -7.07
CA LYS A 91 7.35 16.28 -7.85
C LYS A 91 6.20 17.29 -7.84
N ASN A 92 4.96 16.82 -7.82
CA ASN A 92 3.78 17.68 -7.94
C ASN A 92 3.23 18.14 -6.59
N TYR A 93 3.55 17.44 -5.49
CA TYR A 93 2.95 17.65 -4.18
C TYR A 93 3.96 17.60 -3.02
N ALA A 94 5.23 17.95 -3.28
CA ALA A 94 6.34 17.84 -2.32
C ALA A 94 6.03 18.50 -0.96
N ASP A 95 5.35 19.64 -0.98
CA ASP A 95 5.00 20.45 0.18
C ASP A 95 3.91 19.83 1.07
N LYS A 96 3.19 18.84 0.57
CA LYS A 96 2.09 18.15 1.27
C LYS A 96 2.48 16.80 1.84
N ILE A 97 3.61 16.25 1.42
CA ILE A 97 4.01 14.89 1.79
C ILE A 97 4.78 14.92 3.10
N ASP A 98 4.45 14.00 4.02
CA ASP A 98 5.27 13.76 5.20
C ASP A 98 6.39 12.78 4.87
N CYS A 99 6.03 11.54 4.57
CA CYS A 99 6.93 10.51 4.06
C CYS A 99 6.21 9.60 3.06
N ASN A 100 6.96 8.79 2.32
CA ASN A 100 6.40 7.74 1.46
C ASN A 100 6.60 6.38 2.14
N ILE A 101 5.66 5.45 1.94
CA ILE A 101 5.81 4.08 2.41
C ILE A 101 5.73 3.12 1.22
N ILE A 102 6.70 2.22 1.13
CA ILE A 102 6.68 1.10 0.19
C ILE A 102 6.61 -0.18 1.02
N VAL A 103 5.48 -0.86 0.93
CA VAL A 103 5.27 -2.15 1.60
C VAL A 103 5.94 -3.23 0.75
N THR A 104 6.87 -3.97 1.34
CA THR A 104 7.72 -4.94 0.63
C THR A 104 7.58 -6.35 1.16
N LEU A 105 8.20 -7.33 0.48
CA LEU A 105 8.27 -8.69 1.00
C LEU A 105 9.13 -8.76 2.27
N ASN A 106 10.32 -8.14 2.26
CA ASN A 106 11.33 -8.33 3.32
C ASN A 106 12.39 -7.21 3.41
N LYS A 107 12.23 -6.09 2.68
CA LYS A 107 13.20 -5.00 2.67
C LYS A 107 12.86 -3.98 3.76
N ILE A 108 13.81 -3.73 4.66
CA ILE A 108 13.80 -2.62 5.62
C ILE A 108 14.85 -1.61 5.15
N ASP A 109 14.45 -0.37 4.88
CA ASP A 109 15.34 0.67 4.36
C ASP A 109 14.68 2.06 4.50
N PHE A 110 15.49 3.12 4.46
CA PHE A 110 15.01 4.50 4.38
C PHE A 110 15.90 5.31 3.44
N GLN A 111 15.31 5.80 2.35
CA GLN A 111 16.02 6.61 1.36
C GLN A 111 15.05 7.55 0.65
N ASN A 112 15.49 8.75 0.28
CA ASN A 112 14.69 9.74 -0.45
C ASN A 112 13.30 9.99 0.20
N ASN A 113 13.27 10.17 1.52
CA ASN A 113 12.04 10.34 2.29
C ASN A 113 11.02 9.21 2.09
N THR A 114 11.52 7.98 1.90
CA THR A 114 10.71 6.79 1.62
C THR A 114 11.14 5.65 2.52
N TYR A 115 10.22 5.17 3.34
CA TYR A 115 10.37 3.95 4.12
C TYR A 115 10.06 2.73 3.25
N PHE A 116 10.94 1.72 3.32
CA PHE A 116 10.64 0.39 2.84
C PHE A 116 10.35 -0.47 4.07
N ILE A 117 9.13 -1.00 4.15
CA ILE A 117 8.65 -1.72 5.32
C ILE A 117 8.20 -3.10 4.85
N PRO A 118 8.74 -4.22 5.39
CA PRO A 118 8.21 -5.55 5.15
C PRO A 118 6.73 -5.61 5.55
N VAL A 119 5.88 -6.24 4.75
CA VAL A 119 4.44 -6.34 5.03
C VAL A 119 4.14 -6.95 6.39
N VAL A 120 4.99 -7.88 6.85
CA VAL A 120 4.86 -8.52 8.17
C VAL A 120 5.03 -7.55 9.34
N LEU A 121 5.64 -6.39 9.11
CA LEU A 121 5.82 -5.36 10.13
C LEU A 121 4.69 -4.33 10.14
N LEU A 122 3.87 -4.24 9.08
CA LEU A 122 2.81 -3.24 8.96
C LEU A 122 1.86 -3.15 10.17
N PRO A 123 1.47 -4.23 10.85
CA PRO A 123 0.60 -4.16 12.03
C PRO A 123 1.22 -3.46 13.25
N PHE A 124 2.53 -3.19 13.23
CA PHE A 124 3.30 -2.63 14.34
C PHE A 124 3.84 -1.22 14.05
N VAL A 125 3.49 -0.65 12.90
CA VAL A 125 3.88 0.71 12.47
C VAL A 125 2.70 1.64 12.64
#